data_AF-A0A9P6E5B5-F1
#
_entry.id   AF-A0A9P6E5B5-F1
#
_cell.length_a   1.000
_cell.length_b   1.000
_cell.length_c   1.000
_cell.angle_alpha   90.00
_cell.angle_beta   90.00
_cell.angle_gamma   90.00
#
_symmetry.space_group_name_H-M   'P 1'
#
loop_
_entity.id
_entity.type
_entity.pdbx_description
1 polymer ?
#
loop_
_entity_poly.entity_id
_entity_poly.type
_entity_poly.pdbx_seq_one_letter_code
_entity_poly.pdbx_strand_id
1 'polypeptide(L)'
;MSLEVFDEAAAYLQHLKDHCVKLVLVHYPDAIRPKELIEGQHKLTHLIIDKIEALVGPELHFHLGEVDRQGKHSNMMHPCIRQVCIDFFYKSEQGPLAHRLPKVFQGCVPEHAVAAVATCICHALEEYSFGKHFDKKFPSVSDRSIYEGILELIEMIKTNPYHKNKWDQCCQEWARDGMDTGIPRMEKRVFKVYLD
;
A
#
# COMPACT_ATOMS: atom_id res chain seq x y z
N MET A 1 -14.25 -20.12 -17.59
CA MET A 1 -13.76 -19.08 -16.65
C MET A 1 -13.59 -17.84 -17.49
N SER A 2 -14.63 -17.00 -17.54
CA SER A 2 -14.88 -15.97 -18.55
C SER A 2 -14.08 -14.69 -18.28
N LEU A 3 -13.90 -13.89 -19.33
CA LEU A 3 -13.28 -12.56 -19.37
C LEU A 3 -13.67 -11.64 -18.19
N GLU A 4 -14.89 -11.80 -17.68
CA GLU A 4 -15.46 -11.05 -16.55
C GLU A 4 -14.63 -11.15 -15.26
N VAL A 5 -14.02 -12.30 -14.97
CA VAL A 5 -13.15 -12.47 -13.77
C VAL A 5 -11.84 -11.68 -13.91
N PHE A 6 -11.32 -11.52 -15.14
CA PHE A 6 -10.14 -10.71 -15.41
C PHE A 6 -10.47 -9.21 -15.36
N ASP A 7 -11.63 -8.80 -15.86
CA ASP A 7 -12.08 -7.41 -15.84
C ASP A 7 -12.38 -6.93 -14.41
N GLU A 8 -12.98 -7.78 -13.56
CA GLU A 8 -13.19 -7.47 -12.13
C GLU A 8 -11.86 -7.35 -11.38
N ALA A 9 -10.88 -8.20 -11.68
CA ALA A 9 -9.54 -8.11 -11.08
C ALA A 9 -8.80 -6.83 -11.53
N ALA A 10 -8.92 -6.46 -12.81
CA ALA A 10 -8.32 -5.24 -13.34
C ALA A 10 -8.98 -3.98 -12.75
N ALA A 11 -10.31 -3.93 -12.68
CA ALA A 11 -11.04 -2.83 -12.06
C ALA A 11 -10.71 -2.68 -10.57
N TYR A 12 -10.59 -3.80 -9.85
CA TYR A 12 -10.21 -3.80 -8.44
C TYR A 12 -8.79 -3.24 -8.23
N LEU A 13 -7.83 -3.65 -9.05
CA LEU A 13 -6.47 -3.12 -9.00
C LEU A 13 -6.43 -1.64 -9.41
N GLN A 14 -7.25 -1.21 -10.37
CA GLN A 14 -7.37 0.19 -10.73
C GLN A 14 -7.86 1.04 -9.55
N HIS A 15 -8.89 0.58 -8.83
CA HIS A 15 -9.36 1.28 -7.61
C HIS A 15 -8.27 1.34 -6.52
N LEU A 16 -7.47 0.28 -6.38
CA LEU A 16 -6.32 0.28 -5.48
C LEU A 16 -5.29 1.34 -5.90
N LYS A 17 -4.94 1.39 -7.20
CA LYS A 17 -4.03 2.41 -7.75
C LYS A 17 -4.54 3.82 -7.47
N ASP A 18 -5.81 4.08 -7.75
CA ASP A 18 -6.42 5.40 -7.55
C ASP A 18 -6.41 5.82 -6.06
N HIS A 19 -6.52 4.85 -5.15
CA HIS A 19 -6.33 5.10 -3.71
C HIS A 19 -4.87 5.43 -3.38
N CYS A 20 -3.90 4.70 -3.96
CA CYS A 20 -2.48 4.96 -3.80
C CYS A 20 -2.08 6.37 -4.31
N VAL A 21 -2.61 6.82 -5.45
CA VAL A 21 -2.34 8.18 -5.99
C VAL A 21 -2.65 9.28 -4.98
N LYS A 22 -3.71 9.11 -4.19
CA LYS A 22 -4.07 10.05 -3.13
C LYS A 22 -3.09 9.98 -1.96
N LEU A 23 -2.72 8.77 -1.54
CA LEU A 23 -1.86 8.56 -0.38
C LEU A 23 -0.39 8.86 -0.63
N VAL A 24 0.12 8.75 -1.86
CA VAL A 24 1.51 9.13 -2.16
C VAL A 24 1.76 10.62 -1.98
N LEU A 25 0.76 11.47 -2.24
CA LEU A 25 0.82 12.90 -1.94
C LEU A 25 0.95 13.21 -0.45
N VAL A 26 0.38 12.34 0.41
CA VAL A 26 0.40 12.49 1.86
C VAL A 26 1.72 11.95 2.44
N HIS A 27 2.18 10.82 1.93
CA HIS A 27 3.31 10.09 2.49
C HIS A 27 4.67 10.38 1.84
N TYR A 28 4.70 10.94 0.63
CA TYR A 28 5.92 11.38 -0.05
C TYR A 28 5.87 12.86 -0.45
N PRO A 29 5.45 13.78 0.44
CA PRO A 29 5.25 15.18 0.09
C PRO A 29 6.57 15.85 -0.31
N ASP A 30 7.69 15.49 0.31
CA ASP A 30 9.00 16.10 0.02
C ASP A 30 9.58 15.65 -1.33
N ALA A 31 9.10 14.53 -1.88
CA ALA A 31 9.47 14.06 -3.21
C ALA A 31 8.60 14.73 -4.29
N ILE A 32 7.28 14.80 -4.05
CA ILE A 32 6.30 15.26 -5.05
C ILE A 32 6.11 16.78 -5.02
N ARG A 33 6.22 17.40 -3.84
CA ARG A 33 6.03 18.83 -3.57
C ARG A 33 7.12 19.34 -2.63
N PRO A 34 8.40 19.28 -3.08
CA PRO A 34 9.53 19.77 -2.28
C PRO A 34 9.28 21.22 -1.80
N LYS A 35 9.58 21.48 -0.53
CA LYS A 35 9.41 22.80 0.11
C LYS A 35 10.62 23.71 -0.08
N GLU A 36 11.68 23.17 -0.67
CA GLU A 36 12.91 23.88 -0.99
C GLU A 36 12.60 25.12 -1.83
N LEU A 37 13.07 26.28 -1.37
CA LEU A 37 13.00 27.54 -2.11
C LEU A 37 13.88 27.44 -3.35
N ILE A 38 13.28 27.01 -4.46
CA ILE A 38 13.96 26.81 -5.73
C ILE A 38 13.51 27.85 -6.72
N GLU A 39 14.45 28.69 -7.14
CA GLU A 39 14.22 29.68 -8.19
C GLU A 39 14.18 29.01 -9.56
N GLY A 40 13.00 28.99 -10.17
CA GLY A 40 12.77 28.56 -11.55
C GLY A 40 12.13 27.18 -11.66
N GLN A 41 11.06 27.10 -12.45
CA GLN A 41 10.26 25.88 -12.65
C GLN A 41 11.12 24.70 -13.13
N HIS A 42 12.10 24.95 -14.00
CA HIS A 42 12.97 23.89 -14.54
C HIS A 42 13.78 23.18 -13.45
N LYS A 43 14.34 23.92 -12.50
CA LYS A 43 15.10 23.33 -11.38
C LYS A 43 14.19 22.54 -10.44
N LEU A 44 12.98 23.04 -10.19
CA LEU A 44 11.97 22.34 -9.40
C LEU A 44 11.57 21.01 -10.07
N THR A 45 11.32 21.03 -11.38
CA THR A 45 11.02 19.84 -12.17
C THR A 45 12.14 18.80 -12.05
N HIS A 46 13.39 19.19 -12.22
CA HIS A 46 14.53 18.26 -12.06
C HIS A 46 14.65 17.70 -10.64
N LEU A 47 14.45 18.52 -9.60
CA LEU A 47 14.48 18.01 -8.23
C LEU A 47 13.39 16.94 -8.00
N ILE A 48 12.18 17.15 -8.50
CA ILE A 48 11.11 16.16 -8.37
C ILE A 48 11.50 14.88 -9.11
N ILE A 49 12.02 14.99 -10.34
CA ILE A 49 12.49 13.82 -11.11
C ILE A 49 13.53 13.04 -10.31
N ASP A 50 14.58 13.69 -9.83
CA ASP A 50 15.66 13.05 -9.07
C ASP A 50 15.14 12.36 -7.80
N LYS A 51 14.20 13.00 -7.08
CA LYS A 51 13.59 12.42 -5.88
C LYS A 51 12.68 11.23 -6.18
N ILE A 52 11.94 11.28 -7.29
CA ILE A 52 11.12 10.14 -7.73
C ILE A 52 12.04 8.99 -8.16
N GLU A 53 13.07 9.25 -8.97
CA GLU A 53 14.05 8.23 -9.38
C GLU A 53 14.74 7.58 -8.16
N ALA A 54 15.05 8.35 -7.12
CA ALA A 54 15.61 7.81 -5.89
C ALA A 54 14.67 6.85 -5.13
N LEU A 55 13.34 7.01 -5.30
CA LEU A 55 12.32 6.18 -4.66
C LEU A 55 11.94 4.94 -5.49
N VAL A 56 11.77 5.10 -6.81
CA VAL A 56 11.28 4.04 -7.72
C VAL A 56 12.37 3.44 -8.61
N GLY A 57 13.63 3.84 -8.42
CA GLY A 57 14.78 3.24 -9.10
C GLY A 57 14.99 1.76 -8.74
N PRO A 58 16.07 1.13 -9.25
CA PRO A 58 16.28 -0.32 -9.12
C PRO A 58 16.20 -0.89 -7.70
N GLU A 59 16.63 -0.11 -6.70
CA GLU A 59 16.62 -0.49 -5.28
C GLU A 59 15.26 -0.26 -4.57
N LEU A 60 14.27 0.33 -5.25
CA LEU A 60 12.90 0.52 -4.79
C LEU A 60 12.74 1.13 -3.37
N HIS A 61 13.51 2.16 -3.03
CA HIS A 61 13.56 2.73 -1.68
C HIS A 61 12.21 3.25 -1.13
N PHE A 62 11.16 3.41 -1.95
CA PHE A 62 9.84 3.84 -1.50
C PHE A 62 9.26 2.96 -0.37
N HIS A 63 9.65 1.69 -0.29
CA HIS A 63 9.13 0.74 0.69
C HIS A 63 9.81 0.81 2.06
N LEU A 64 10.89 1.57 2.20
CA LEU A 64 11.70 1.62 3.42
C LEU A 64 10.96 2.35 4.53
N GLY A 65 10.76 1.69 5.66
CA GLY A 65 10.31 2.31 6.91
C GLY A 65 11.46 2.92 7.71
N GLU A 66 11.18 3.21 8.97
CA GLU A 66 12.14 3.82 9.90
C GLU A 66 13.43 3.02 10.05
N VAL A 67 14.51 3.75 10.30
CA VAL A 67 15.83 3.24 10.64
C VAL A 67 15.84 2.81 12.11
N ASP A 68 16.23 1.57 12.37
CA ASP A 68 16.36 1.05 13.72
C ASP A 68 17.63 1.54 14.43
N ARG A 69 17.79 1.17 15.71
CA ARG A 69 18.97 1.55 16.51
C ARG A 69 20.30 1.00 15.98
N GLN A 70 20.26 0.04 15.05
CA GLN A 70 21.44 -0.55 14.40
C GLN A 70 21.71 0.09 13.03
N GLY A 71 20.98 1.14 12.66
CA GLY A 71 21.13 1.80 11.36
C GLY A 71 20.48 1.05 10.20
N LYS A 72 19.62 0.06 10.46
CA LYS A 72 18.95 -0.74 9.40
C LYS A 72 17.54 -0.23 9.15
N HIS A 73 17.19 -0.09 7.87
CA HIS A 73 15.83 0.23 7.48
C HIS A 73 14.88 -0.95 7.70
N SER A 74 13.62 -0.61 7.96
CA SER A 74 12.54 -1.57 8.05
C SER A 74 11.94 -1.81 6.66
N ASN A 75 12.43 -2.81 5.93
CA ASN A 75 11.94 -3.11 4.58
C ASN A 75 10.43 -3.40 4.58
N MET A 76 9.72 -2.88 3.58
CA MET A 76 8.28 -2.99 3.40
C MET A 76 7.41 -2.42 4.55
N MET A 77 7.99 -1.58 5.41
CA MET A 77 7.31 -0.99 6.58
C MET A 77 7.08 0.51 6.45
N HIS A 78 7.15 1.08 5.24
CA HIS A 78 6.79 2.47 5.05
C HIS A 78 5.32 2.70 5.45
N PRO A 79 4.97 3.76 6.21
CA PRO A 79 3.61 4.00 6.69
C PRO A 79 2.54 4.02 5.60
N CYS A 80 2.89 4.43 4.38
CA CYS A 80 1.98 4.41 3.23
C CYS A 80 1.46 2.99 2.92
N ILE A 81 2.31 1.97 3.02
CA ILE A 81 1.93 0.57 2.76
C ILE A 81 0.88 0.12 3.77
N ARG A 82 1.14 0.35 5.06
CA ARG A 82 0.19 0.05 6.14
C ARG A 82 -1.15 0.76 5.91
N GLN A 83 -1.11 2.07 5.64
CA GLN A 83 -2.30 2.88 5.50
C GLN A 83 -3.18 2.37 4.34
N VAL A 84 -2.58 2.13 3.16
CA VAL A 84 -3.30 1.57 2.00
C VAL A 84 -3.88 0.19 2.33
N CYS A 85 -3.11 -0.69 2.97
CA CYS A 85 -3.59 -2.03 3.33
C CYS A 85 -4.85 -1.96 4.21
N ILE A 86 -4.84 -1.11 5.24
CA ILE A 86 -5.96 -0.94 6.16
C ILE A 86 -7.15 -0.29 5.44
N ASP A 87 -6.94 0.85 4.78
CA ASP A 87 -8.01 1.62 4.17
C ASP A 87 -8.70 0.83 3.06
N PHE A 88 -7.93 0.13 2.23
CA PHE A 88 -8.46 -0.56 1.06
C PHE A 88 -9.03 -1.94 1.39
N PHE A 89 -8.31 -2.79 2.13
CA PHE A 89 -8.77 -4.17 2.38
C PHE A 89 -9.73 -4.31 3.56
N TYR A 90 -9.64 -3.42 4.56
CA TYR A 90 -10.41 -3.56 5.81
C TYR A 90 -11.47 -2.47 6.00
N LYS A 91 -11.25 -1.26 5.50
CA LYS A 91 -12.15 -0.11 5.76
C LYS A 91 -12.84 0.46 4.52
N SER A 92 -12.62 -0.12 3.34
CA SER A 92 -13.21 0.38 2.09
C SER A 92 -14.74 0.41 2.16
N GLU A 93 -15.33 1.56 1.85
CA GLU A 93 -16.79 1.75 1.80
C GLU A 93 -17.45 0.88 0.72
N GLN A 94 -16.69 0.42 -0.28
CA GLN A 94 -17.16 -0.42 -1.38
C GLN A 94 -17.27 -1.92 -1.01
N GLY A 95 -17.15 -2.26 0.27
CA GLY A 95 -17.21 -3.64 0.76
C GLY A 95 -15.81 -4.21 1.00
N PRO A 96 -15.29 -4.12 2.24
CA PRO A 96 -13.95 -4.55 2.58
C PRO A 96 -13.71 -6.02 2.23
N LEU A 97 -12.60 -6.31 1.55
CA LEU A 97 -12.25 -7.68 1.18
C LEU A 97 -12.01 -8.54 2.43
N ALA A 98 -11.49 -7.96 3.50
CA ALA A 98 -11.25 -8.66 4.76
C ALA A 98 -12.52 -9.22 5.41
N HIS A 99 -13.66 -8.52 5.28
CA HIS A 99 -14.95 -9.00 5.78
C HIS A 99 -15.55 -10.10 4.90
N ARG A 100 -15.25 -10.09 3.59
CA ARG A 100 -15.68 -11.12 2.64
C ARG A 100 -14.83 -12.39 2.72
N LEU A 101 -13.54 -12.24 3.01
CA LEU A 101 -12.56 -13.31 3.09
C LEU A 101 -11.83 -13.33 4.45
N PRO A 102 -12.55 -13.48 5.58
CA PRO A 102 -11.96 -13.38 6.92
C PRO A 102 -10.89 -14.45 7.16
N LYS A 103 -11.05 -15.65 6.58
CA LYS A 103 -10.04 -16.72 6.66
C LYS A 103 -8.67 -16.31 6.09
N VAL A 104 -8.64 -15.35 5.18
CA VAL A 104 -7.43 -14.87 4.52
C VAL A 104 -6.85 -13.65 5.23
N PHE A 105 -7.70 -12.74 5.72
CA PHE A 105 -7.27 -11.42 6.21
C PHE A 105 -7.34 -11.22 7.74
N GLN A 106 -7.99 -12.12 8.50
CA GLN A 106 -8.22 -11.88 9.94
C GLN A 106 -6.94 -12.00 10.77
N GLY A 107 -6.05 -12.93 10.43
CA GLY A 107 -4.83 -13.19 11.20
C GLY A 107 -3.69 -12.25 10.85
N CYS A 108 -3.53 -11.93 9.58
CA CYS A 108 -2.49 -11.04 9.07
C CYS A 108 -2.91 -10.50 7.69
N VAL A 109 -2.27 -9.40 7.27
CA VAL A 109 -2.39 -8.94 5.87
C VAL A 109 -1.62 -9.91 4.97
N PRO A 110 -2.24 -10.46 3.91
CA PRO A 110 -1.58 -11.40 3.00
C PRO A 110 -0.42 -10.77 2.24
N GLU A 111 0.65 -11.54 2.03
CA GLU A 111 1.86 -11.11 1.31
C GLU A 111 1.56 -10.61 -0.10
N HIS A 112 0.73 -11.34 -0.85
CA HIS A 112 0.27 -10.93 -2.18
C HIS A 112 -0.53 -9.62 -2.17
N ALA A 113 -1.24 -9.31 -1.07
CA ALA A 113 -1.96 -8.05 -0.91
C ALA A 113 -0.97 -6.90 -0.66
N VAL A 114 0.03 -7.13 0.20
CA VAL A 114 1.11 -6.15 0.43
C VAL A 114 1.91 -5.89 -0.85
N ALA A 115 2.22 -6.94 -1.62
CA ALA A 115 2.90 -6.79 -2.90
C ALA A 115 2.08 -5.97 -3.91
N ALA A 116 0.78 -6.24 -4.04
CA ALA A 116 -0.09 -5.46 -4.92
C ALA A 116 -0.16 -3.98 -4.51
N VAL A 117 -0.23 -3.70 -3.20
CA VAL A 117 -0.18 -2.34 -2.65
C VAL A 117 1.12 -1.65 -3.00
N ALA A 118 2.26 -2.30 -2.76
CA ALA A 118 3.57 -1.73 -3.03
C ALA A 118 3.78 -1.46 -4.53
N THR A 119 3.33 -2.36 -5.41
CA THR A 119 3.32 -2.13 -6.86
C THR A 119 2.48 -0.90 -7.23
N CYS A 120 1.28 -0.76 -6.66
CA CYS A 120 0.42 0.40 -6.93
C CYS A 120 1.02 1.71 -6.39
N ILE A 121 1.71 1.68 -5.24
CA ILE A 121 2.44 2.84 -4.70
C ILE A 121 3.59 3.22 -5.65
N CYS A 122 4.38 2.24 -6.09
CA CYS A 122 5.48 2.47 -7.03
C CYS A 122 4.94 3.11 -8.32
N HIS A 123 3.89 2.53 -8.92
CA HIS A 123 3.25 3.08 -10.11
C HIS A 123 2.75 4.52 -9.90
N ALA A 124 2.08 4.79 -8.78
CA ALA A 124 1.59 6.13 -8.45
C ALA A 124 2.72 7.16 -8.26
N LEU A 125 3.89 6.73 -7.78
CA LEU A 125 5.09 7.57 -7.73
C LEU A 125 5.69 7.80 -9.13
N GLU A 126 5.71 6.78 -9.98
CA GLU A 126 6.18 6.90 -11.36
C GLU A 126 5.32 7.86 -12.23
N GLU A 127 4.06 8.11 -11.85
CA GLU A 127 3.24 9.15 -12.50
C GLU A 127 3.83 10.56 -12.33
N TYR A 128 4.85 10.73 -11.47
CA TYR A 128 5.59 11.98 -11.28
C TYR A 128 7.00 11.96 -11.89
N SER A 129 7.39 10.94 -12.65
CA SER A 129 8.74 10.81 -13.24
C SER A 129 9.13 11.91 -14.26
N PHE A 130 8.20 12.80 -14.63
CA PHE A 130 8.48 13.98 -15.46
C PHE A 130 8.41 15.29 -14.67
N GLY A 131 8.49 15.22 -13.35
CA GLY A 131 8.43 16.36 -12.43
C GLY A 131 7.04 16.98 -12.26
N LYS A 132 6.00 16.32 -12.78
CA LYS A 132 4.59 16.64 -12.63
C LYS A 132 3.76 15.37 -12.80
N HIS A 133 2.54 15.38 -12.26
CA HIS A 133 1.61 14.27 -12.40
C HIS A 133 1.21 14.03 -13.86
N PHE A 134 1.29 12.78 -14.29
CA PHE A 134 0.79 12.29 -15.56
C PHE A 134 0.21 10.90 -15.39
N ASP A 135 -1.08 10.72 -15.70
CA ASP A 135 -1.74 9.42 -15.60
C ASP A 135 -1.05 8.41 -16.53
N LYS A 136 -0.51 7.34 -15.94
CA LYS A 136 0.09 6.23 -16.69
C LYS A 136 -0.95 5.13 -16.87
N LYS A 137 -0.81 4.39 -17.97
CA LYS A 137 -1.65 3.21 -18.21
C LYS A 137 -1.35 2.16 -17.13
N PHE A 138 -2.39 1.68 -16.47
CA PHE A 138 -2.30 0.64 -15.46
C PHE A 138 -3.26 -0.52 -15.75
N PRO A 139 -2.86 -1.78 -15.50
CA PRO A 139 -1.48 -2.21 -15.29
C PRO A 139 -0.64 -2.06 -16.57
N SER A 140 0.63 -1.74 -16.39
CA SER A 140 1.68 -1.67 -17.41
C SER A 140 2.52 -2.96 -17.42
N VAL A 141 3.40 -3.09 -18.42
CA VAL A 141 4.30 -4.26 -18.52
C VAL A 141 5.29 -4.31 -17.35
N SER A 142 5.76 -3.16 -16.87
CA SER A 142 6.71 -3.07 -15.75
C SER A 142 6.06 -3.41 -14.40
N ASP A 143 4.76 -3.16 -14.22
CA ASP A 143 4.07 -3.42 -12.94
C ASP A 143 4.13 -4.88 -12.53
N ARG A 144 4.10 -5.80 -13.50
CA ARG A 144 4.27 -7.23 -13.22
C ARG A 144 5.67 -7.54 -12.69
N SER A 145 6.71 -6.98 -13.31
CA SER A 145 8.09 -7.17 -12.86
C SER A 145 8.32 -6.56 -11.47
N ILE A 146 7.71 -5.40 -11.19
CA ILE A 146 7.75 -4.76 -9.87
C ILE A 146 7.06 -5.67 -8.85
N TYR A 147 5.86 -6.18 -9.17
CA TYR A 147 5.14 -7.10 -8.29
C TYR A 147 5.94 -8.36 -7.96
N GLU A 148 6.53 -9.00 -8.97
CA GLU A 148 7.38 -10.18 -8.80
C GLU A 148 8.63 -9.85 -7.95
N GLY A 149 9.30 -8.73 -8.20
CA GLY A 149 10.45 -8.28 -7.39
C GLY A 149 10.09 -7.96 -5.93
N ILE A 150 8.89 -7.40 -5.68
CA ILE A 150 8.41 -7.17 -4.31
C ILE A 150 8.12 -8.49 -3.58
N LEU A 151 7.58 -9.50 -4.27
CA LEU A 151 7.40 -10.82 -3.66
C LEU A 151 8.74 -11.47 -3.30
N GLU A 152 9.75 -11.36 -4.17
CA GLU A 152 11.11 -11.81 -3.86
C GLU A 152 11.69 -11.07 -2.64
N LEU A 153 11.48 -9.77 -2.54
CA LEU A 153 11.88 -8.99 -1.36
C LEU A 153 11.19 -9.47 -0.08
N ILE A 154 9.88 -9.77 -0.12
CA ILE A 154 9.14 -10.33 1.02
C ILE A 154 9.70 -11.70 1.42
N GLU A 155 10.02 -12.57 0.46
CA GLU A 155 10.65 -13.86 0.76
C GLU A 155 12.05 -13.70 1.37
N MET A 156 12.85 -12.74 0.90
CA MET A 156 14.15 -12.40 1.52
C MET A 156 13.98 -11.89 2.97
N ILE A 157 12.97 -11.07 3.24
CA ILE A 157 12.64 -10.61 4.60
C ILE A 157 12.31 -11.81 5.51
N LYS A 158 11.51 -12.76 5.00
CA LYS A 158 11.06 -13.95 5.75
C LYS A 158 12.17 -14.97 5.99
N THR A 159 13.16 -15.07 5.11
CA THR A 159 14.30 -15.97 5.29
C THR A 159 15.34 -15.43 6.29
N ASN A 160 15.28 -14.13 6.63
CA ASN A 160 16.12 -13.53 7.66
C ASN A 160 15.41 -13.51 9.02
N PRO A 161 15.87 -14.26 10.05
CA PRO A 161 15.20 -14.33 11.35
C PRO A 161 15.00 -12.98 12.04
N TYR A 162 15.92 -12.03 11.83
CA TYR A 162 15.81 -10.68 12.41
C TYR A 162 14.65 -9.90 11.79
N HIS A 163 14.50 -9.96 10.46
CA HIS A 163 13.48 -9.20 9.75
C HIS A 163 12.11 -9.92 9.72
N LYS A 164 12.10 -11.26 9.71
CA LYS A 164 10.89 -12.07 9.71
C LYS A 164 9.96 -11.76 10.88
N ASN A 165 10.50 -11.71 12.11
CA ASN A 165 9.68 -11.46 13.29
C ASN A 165 8.97 -10.10 13.22
N LYS A 166 9.70 -9.08 12.74
CA LYS A 166 9.14 -7.74 12.53
C LYS A 166 8.08 -7.74 11.44
N TRP A 167 8.31 -8.46 10.34
CA TRP A 167 7.34 -8.66 9.27
C TRP A 167 6.02 -9.25 9.76
N ASP A 168 6.10 -10.41 10.42
CA ASP A 168 4.91 -11.12 10.92
C ASP A 168 4.13 -10.24 11.90
N GLN A 169 4.84 -9.58 12.83
CA GLN A 169 4.22 -8.68 13.79
C GLN A 169 3.48 -7.54 13.10
N CYS A 170 4.13 -6.82 12.18
CA CYS A 170 3.49 -5.71 11.48
C CYS A 170 2.25 -6.16 10.70
N CYS A 171 2.34 -7.25 9.93
CA CYS A 171 1.19 -7.75 9.16
C CYS A 171 0.02 -8.18 10.07
N GLN A 172 0.29 -8.75 11.25
CA GLN A 172 -0.74 -9.08 12.24
C GLN A 172 -1.34 -7.82 12.88
N GLU A 173 -0.51 -6.84 13.23
CA GLU A 173 -0.95 -5.56 13.79
C GLU A 173 -1.84 -4.80 12.80
N TRP A 174 -1.46 -4.75 11.53
CA TRP A 174 -2.27 -4.09 10.49
C TRP A 174 -3.62 -4.77 10.31
N ALA A 175 -3.65 -6.10 10.31
CA ALA A 175 -4.91 -6.86 10.23
C ALA A 175 -5.81 -6.60 11.45
N ARG A 176 -5.23 -6.61 12.65
CA ARG A 176 -5.94 -6.31 13.89
C ARG A 176 -6.52 -4.89 13.88
N ASP A 177 -5.71 -3.89 13.54
CA ASP A 177 -6.11 -2.49 13.50
C ASP A 177 -7.13 -2.21 12.36
N GLY A 178 -7.09 -3.01 11.30
CA GLY A 178 -8.08 -2.99 10.22
C GLY A 178 -9.42 -3.58 10.65
N MET A 179 -9.40 -4.71 11.35
CA MET A 179 -10.60 -5.40 11.85
C MET A 179 -11.24 -4.70 13.07
N ASP A 180 -10.45 -3.95 13.83
CA ASP A 180 -10.95 -3.08 14.88
C ASP A 180 -11.64 -1.85 14.27
N THR A 181 -12.91 -2.04 13.90
CA THR A 181 -13.71 -1.02 13.21
C THR A 181 -14.12 0.13 14.10
N GLY A 182 -13.83 0.12 15.41
CA GLY A 182 -14.35 1.11 16.36
C GLY A 182 -15.89 1.13 16.45
N ILE A 183 -16.58 0.23 15.75
CA ILE A 183 -18.02 0.03 15.85
C ILE A 183 -18.22 -0.82 17.11
N PRO A 184 -18.94 -0.35 18.15
CA PRO A 184 -19.31 -1.20 19.25
C PRO A 184 -19.99 -2.42 18.65
N ARG A 185 -19.54 -3.63 19.01
CA ARG A 185 -20.33 -4.84 18.78
C ARG A 185 -21.73 -4.50 19.25
N MET A 186 -22.70 -4.36 18.33
CA MET A 186 -24.08 -4.32 18.74
C MET A 186 -24.31 -5.64 19.46
N GLU A 187 -24.35 -5.59 20.80
CA GLU A 187 -24.95 -6.65 21.58
C GLU A 187 -26.28 -6.94 20.91
N LYS A 188 -26.50 -8.19 20.54
CA LYS A 188 -27.81 -8.66 20.10
C LYS A 188 -28.79 -8.30 21.21
N ARG A 189 -29.45 -7.14 21.10
CA ARG A 189 -30.62 -6.82 21.91
C ARG A 189 -31.72 -7.72 21.39
N VAL A 190 -31.85 -8.87 22.04
CA VAL A 190 -33.04 -9.71 21.93
C VAL A 190 -34.17 -8.90 22.55
N PHE A 191 -34.97 -8.25 21.70
CA PHE A 191 -36.22 -7.67 22.15
C PHE A 191 -37.19 -8.82 22.43
N LYS A 192 -37.53 -9.04 23.69
CA LYS A 192 -38.72 -9.81 24.04
C LYS A 192 -39.93 -8.94 23.71
N VAL A 193 -40.64 -9.32 22.66
CA VAL A 193 -41.99 -8.79 22.39
C VAL A 193 -42.91 -9.49 23.39
N TYR A 194 -43.48 -8.72 24.31
CA TYR A 194 -44.66 -9.15 25.05
C TYR A 194 -45.85 -8.70 24.21
N LEU A 195 -46.66 -9.66 23.78
CA LEU A 195 -47.98 -9.38 23.23
C LEU A 195 -48.94 -9.45 24.41
N ASP A 196 -49.61 -8.33 24.68
CA ASP A 196 -50.75 -8.25 25.59
C ASP A 196 -51.97 -8.93 24.97
#